data_AF-A0A0W0FD57-F1
#
_entry.id   AF-A0A0W0FD57-F1
#
_cell.length_a   1.000
_cell.length_b   1.000
_cell.length_c   1.000
_cell.angle_alpha   90.00
_cell.angle_beta   90.00
_cell.angle_gamma   90.00
#
_symmetry.space_group_name_H-M   'P 1'
#
loop_
_entity.id
_entity.type
_entity.pdbx_description
1 polymer ?
#
loop_
_entity_poly.entity_id
_entity_poly.type
_entity_poly.pdbx_seq_one_letter_code
_entity_poly.pdbx_strand_id
1 'polypeptide(L)'
;MSNRFALADAAGAPDIRQFGVNYRWSSIVVNDNGNGGPVSAYGAPRGDVHAGDRAPDSSDLIDVKNGGKTTSIFELLTCSKHTALVFVEDLEEAAPFIRTLEEYPSATCNLVLIFPRGTAVPAAHDCLALHDSRGYAYRHYLAYGGPKVVVIRPDGVVGKRYAKAQKA
;
A
#
# COMPACT_ATOMS: atom_id res chain seq x y z
N MET A 1 20.33 27.32 41.18
CA MET A 1 19.34 27.57 40.10
C MET A 1 18.92 26.23 39.55
N SER A 2 17.73 25.78 39.92
CA SER A 2 17.22 24.44 39.59
C SER A 2 16.51 24.50 38.25
N ASN A 3 17.00 23.76 37.26
CA ASN A 3 16.39 23.67 35.93
C ASN A 3 15.09 22.86 36.02
N ARG A 4 13.97 23.56 36.21
CA ARG A 4 12.63 23.04 35.97
C ARG A 4 12.36 23.02 34.46
N PHE A 5 12.76 21.95 33.79
CA PHE A 5 12.16 21.52 32.53
C PHE A 5 11.74 20.05 32.65
N ALA A 6 10.86 19.80 33.63
CA ALA A 6 9.98 18.64 33.55
C ALA A 6 8.90 19.00 32.53
N LEU A 7 9.13 18.63 31.27
CA LEU A 7 8.09 18.63 30.25
C LEU A 7 7.17 17.45 30.54
N ALA A 8 5.91 17.78 30.79
CA ALA A 8 4.84 16.84 31.03
C ALA A 8 4.67 15.87 29.86
N ASP A 9 4.52 14.60 30.20
CA ASP A 9 3.91 13.56 29.37
C ASP A 9 2.49 14.00 28.98
N ALA A 10 2.30 14.47 27.74
CA ALA A 10 1.06 14.41 26.97
C ALA A 10 1.29 14.98 25.57
N ALA A 11 1.03 14.17 24.54
CA ALA A 11 1.25 14.40 23.10
C ALA A 11 2.71 14.21 22.63
N GLY A 12 2.97 13.06 22.00
CA GLY A 12 4.27 12.74 21.40
C GLY A 12 4.75 13.83 20.44
N ALA A 13 6.08 13.98 20.34
CA ALA A 13 6.72 14.97 19.49
C ALA A 13 6.15 14.96 18.06
N PRO A 14 5.93 16.13 17.44
CA PRO A 14 5.31 16.21 16.12
C PRO A 14 6.15 15.46 15.08
N ASP A 15 5.52 14.61 14.27
CA ASP A 15 6.21 13.85 13.22
C ASP A 15 6.57 14.75 12.03
N ILE A 16 7.78 15.31 12.05
CA ILE A 16 8.30 16.23 11.01
C ILE A 16 8.54 15.57 9.64
N ARG A 17 8.39 14.23 9.51
CA ARG A 17 8.61 13.52 8.24
C ARG A 17 7.45 13.70 7.26
N GLN A 18 6.38 14.38 7.68
CA GLN A 18 5.18 14.68 6.88
C GLN A 18 4.43 13.43 6.37
N PHE A 19 4.75 12.24 6.88
CA PHE A 19 4.07 11.00 6.50
C PHE A 19 2.63 10.91 7.01
N GLY A 20 2.24 11.70 8.01
CA GLY A 20 0.86 11.75 8.50
C GLY A 20 -0.08 12.66 7.69
N VAL A 21 0.44 13.45 6.74
CA VAL A 21 -0.40 14.28 5.85
C VAL A 21 -1.26 13.36 4.98
N ASN A 22 -2.58 13.58 4.99
CA ASN A 22 -3.54 12.73 4.30
C ASN A 22 -4.64 13.55 3.58
N TYR A 23 -5.25 12.94 2.55
CA TYR A 23 -6.23 13.57 1.65
C TYR A 23 -7.67 13.04 1.84
N ARG A 24 -8.00 12.51 3.03
CA ARG A 24 -9.20 11.71 3.35
C ARG A 24 -10.55 12.42 3.18
N TRP A 25 -10.57 13.70 2.78
CA TRP A 25 -11.76 14.51 2.52
C TRP A 25 -11.85 15.06 1.10
N SER A 26 -10.94 14.64 0.23
CA SER A 26 -10.97 15.03 -1.18
C SER A 26 -11.82 14.04 -1.99
N SER A 27 -12.46 14.55 -3.04
CA SER A 27 -13.21 13.72 -4.01
C SER A 27 -12.33 12.69 -4.73
N ILE A 28 -11.01 12.79 -4.59
CA ILE A 28 -10.02 11.92 -5.22
C ILE A 28 -9.74 10.65 -4.40
N VAL A 29 -10.20 10.59 -3.15
CA VAL A 29 -10.06 9.44 -2.26
C VAL A 29 -11.40 8.73 -2.16
N VAL A 30 -11.45 7.48 -2.61
CA VAL A 30 -12.65 6.65 -2.53
C VAL A 30 -12.52 5.73 -1.32
N ASN A 31 -13.24 6.07 -0.25
CA ASN A 31 -13.22 5.32 1.01
C ASN A 31 -14.56 4.63 1.24
N ASP A 32 -14.54 3.30 1.43
CA ASP A 32 -15.76 2.51 1.68
C ASP A 32 -16.28 2.70 3.13
N ASN A 33 -15.43 3.11 4.07
CA ASN A 33 -15.82 3.45 5.44
C ASN A 33 -15.83 4.97 5.58
N GLY A 34 -16.99 5.61 5.31
CA GLY A 34 -17.18 7.06 5.17
C GLY A 34 -16.24 7.93 6.02
N ASN A 35 -15.67 8.99 5.40
CA ASN A 35 -14.72 9.96 5.94
C ASN A 35 -14.30 9.67 7.39
N GLY A 36 -13.41 8.69 7.57
CA GLY A 36 -12.85 8.36 8.88
C GLY A 36 -12.46 9.65 9.57
N GLY A 37 -12.95 9.84 10.81
CA GLY A 37 -12.88 11.11 11.53
C GLY A 37 -11.48 11.72 11.58
N PRO A 38 -11.36 12.98 12.04
CA PRO A 38 -10.11 13.75 11.96
C PRO A 38 -8.91 12.96 12.46
N VAL A 39 -7.95 12.71 11.56
CA VAL A 39 -6.68 12.05 11.88
C VAL A 39 -5.60 13.11 11.96
N SER A 40 -4.87 13.13 13.07
CA SER A 40 -3.77 14.06 13.27
C SER A 40 -2.67 13.83 12.25
N ALA A 41 -2.38 14.85 11.45
CA ALA A 41 -1.35 14.80 10.41
C ALA A 41 0.09 14.70 10.96
N TYR A 42 0.26 15.00 12.25
CA TYR A 42 1.55 14.96 12.97
C TYR A 42 1.47 14.05 14.20
N GLY A 43 0.48 13.15 14.25
CA GLY A 43 0.27 12.22 15.36
C GLY A 43 1.15 10.96 15.24
N ALA A 44 1.05 10.09 16.25
CA ALA A 44 1.78 8.83 16.28
C ALA A 44 1.49 7.95 15.04
N PRO A 45 2.50 7.23 14.50
CA PRO A 45 2.31 6.37 13.35
C PRO A 45 1.21 5.32 13.61
N ARG A 46 0.30 5.18 12.65
CA ARG A 46 -0.77 4.16 12.68
C ARG A 46 -0.33 2.91 11.91
N GLY A 47 -0.91 1.77 12.29
CA GLY A 47 -0.52 0.46 11.76
C GLY A 47 -1.14 0.06 10.41
N ASP A 48 -2.27 0.65 10.00
CA ASP A 48 -2.94 0.30 8.74
C ASP A 48 -2.95 1.48 7.74
N VAL A 49 -2.81 1.14 6.47
CA VAL A 49 -2.82 2.07 5.34
C VAL A 49 -4.26 2.37 4.96
N HIS A 50 -4.65 3.64 5.03
CA HIS A 50 -5.97 4.06 4.61
C HIS A 50 -5.92 4.81 3.29
N ALA A 51 -7.06 4.82 2.60
CA ALA A 51 -7.24 5.70 1.47
C ALA A 51 -7.01 7.16 1.92
N GLY A 52 -6.24 7.93 1.15
CA GLY A 52 -5.79 9.28 1.47
C GLY A 52 -4.42 9.36 2.13
N ASP A 53 -3.85 8.26 2.62
CA ASP A 53 -2.50 8.25 3.17
C ASP A 53 -1.44 8.18 2.06
N ARG A 54 -0.21 8.56 2.36
CA ARG A 54 0.93 8.24 1.49
C ARG A 54 1.15 6.73 1.48
N ALA A 55 1.40 6.16 0.31
CA ALA A 55 1.73 4.76 0.17
C ALA A 55 3.03 4.46 0.95
N PRO A 56 3.06 3.51 1.89
CA PRO A 56 4.29 3.11 2.55
C PRO A 56 5.28 2.51 1.55
N ASP A 57 6.55 2.87 1.67
CA ASP A 57 7.58 2.18 0.93
C ASP A 57 7.82 0.77 1.50
N SER A 58 8.28 -0.12 0.63
CA SER A 58 8.75 -1.43 1.03
C SER A 58 9.86 -1.88 0.09
N SER A 59 11.04 -2.12 0.65
CA SER A 59 12.17 -2.75 -0.04
C SER A 59 11.98 -4.26 -0.15
N ASP A 60 12.94 -4.91 -0.81
CA ASP A 60 13.07 -6.37 -0.88
C ASP A 60 11.94 -7.07 -1.68
N LEU A 61 11.40 -6.36 -2.68
CA LEU A 61 10.52 -6.95 -3.69
C LEU A 61 11.36 -7.52 -4.82
N ILE A 62 11.30 -8.83 -5.05
CA ILE A 62 12.11 -9.52 -6.06
C ILE A 62 11.26 -9.78 -7.29
N ASP A 63 11.67 -9.24 -8.45
CA ASP A 63 11.01 -9.51 -9.72
C ASP A 63 11.24 -10.97 -10.14
N VAL A 64 10.13 -11.70 -10.26
CA VAL A 64 10.16 -13.14 -10.54
C VAL A 64 10.49 -13.43 -12.01
N LYS A 65 10.18 -12.49 -12.92
CA LYS A 65 10.38 -12.67 -14.35
C LYS A 65 11.71 -12.14 -14.84
N ASN A 66 12.14 -10.98 -14.33
CA ASN A 66 13.37 -10.32 -14.79
C ASN A 66 14.59 -10.72 -13.95
N GLY A 67 14.84 -12.02 -13.83
CA GLY A 67 16.09 -12.54 -13.26
C GLY A 67 16.34 -12.21 -11.79
N GLY A 68 15.29 -11.94 -11.00
CA GLY A 68 15.41 -11.73 -9.56
C GLY A 68 15.90 -10.34 -9.15
N LYS A 69 15.72 -9.31 -10.00
CA LYS A 69 16.08 -7.94 -9.62
C LYS A 69 15.26 -7.50 -8.41
N THR A 70 15.94 -7.02 -7.38
CA THR A 70 15.31 -6.39 -6.22
C THR A 70 14.87 -4.97 -6.56
N THR A 71 13.66 -4.61 -6.15
CA THR A 71 13.06 -3.28 -6.29
C THR A 71 12.32 -2.89 -5.01
N SER A 72 11.80 -1.65 -4.97
CA SER A 72 10.91 -1.17 -3.91
C SER A 72 9.61 -0.65 -4.49
N ILE A 73 8.58 -0.48 -3.65
CA ILE A 73 7.30 0.09 -4.10
C ILE A 73 7.51 1.47 -4.73
N PHE A 74 8.36 2.32 -4.14
CA PHE A 74 8.63 3.66 -4.68
C PHE A 74 9.23 3.65 -6.09
N GLU A 75 10.07 2.67 -6.43
CA GLU A 75 10.63 2.53 -7.77
C GLU A 75 9.57 2.11 -8.83
N LEU A 76 8.46 1.53 -8.38
CA LEU A 76 7.34 1.12 -9.25
C LEU A 76 6.34 2.25 -9.50
N LEU A 77 6.36 3.30 -8.67
CA LEU A 77 5.46 4.43 -8.83
C LEU A 77 5.95 5.35 -9.94
N THR A 78 5.01 5.81 -10.77
CA THR A 78 5.32 6.73 -11.88
C THR A 78 4.43 7.96 -11.78
N CYS A 79 4.97 9.12 -12.13
CA CYS A 79 4.21 10.37 -12.07
C CYS A 79 3.10 10.50 -13.12
N SER A 80 3.00 9.55 -14.06
CA SER A 80 2.01 9.57 -15.14
C SER A 80 0.92 8.51 -15.02
N LYS A 81 1.08 7.49 -14.17
CA LYS A 81 0.17 6.34 -14.11
C LYS A 81 -0.20 5.99 -12.68
N HIS A 82 -1.39 5.44 -12.52
CA HIS A 82 -1.78 4.80 -11.26
C HIS A 82 -1.06 3.46 -11.15
N THR A 83 -0.74 3.03 -9.94
CA THR A 83 -0.17 1.71 -9.68
C THR A 83 -1.13 0.92 -8.80
N ALA A 84 -1.65 -0.19 -9.31
CA ALA A 84 -2.50 -1.10 -8.55
C ALA A 84 -1.65 -2.24 -7.99
N LEU A 85 -1.49 -2.25 -6.67
CA LEU A 85 -0.86 -3.34 -5.94
C LEU A 85 -1.93 -4.37 -5.58
N VAL A 86 -1.74 -5.61 -6.01
CA VAL A 86 -2.59 -6.74 -5.63
C VAL A 86 -1.74 -7.70 -4.82
N PHE A 87 -2.06 -7.85 -3.54
CA PHE A 87 -1.43 -8.83 -2.66
C PHE A 87 -2.17 -10.16 -2.82
N VAL A 88 -1.43 -11.19 -3.24
CA VAL A 88 -1.97 -12.49 -3.66
C VAL A 88 -1.40 -13.59 -2.77
N GLU A 89 -2.20 -14.05 -1.81
CA GLU A 89 -1.95 -15.31 -1.09
C GLU A 89 -2.51 -16.51 -1.85
N ASP A 90 -3.71 -16.35 -2.40
CA ASP A 90 -4.40 -17.31 -3.28
C ASP A 90 -4.79 -16.61 -4.59
N LEU A 91 -4.34 -17.19 -5.70
CA LEU A 91 -4.60 -16.66 -7.04
C LEU A 91 -6.08 -16.76 -7.41
N GLU A 92 -6.78 -17.81 -6.98
CA GLU A 92 -8.20 -17.98 -7.30
C GLU A 92 -9.05 -16.89 -6.66
N GLU A 93 -8.74 -16.53 -5.40
CA GLU A 93 -9.41 -15.43 -4.71
C GLU A 93 -9.06 -14.06 -5.31
N ALA A 94 -7.82 -13.89 -5.82
CA ALA A 94 -7.37 -12.63 -6.42
C ALA A 94 -7.79 -12.46 -7.90
N ALA A 95 -8.09 -13.54 -8.61
CA ALA A 95 -8.43 -13.57 -10.03
C ALA A 95 -9.48 -12.53 -10.49
N PRO A 96 -10.61 -12.29 -9.79
CA PRO A 96 -11.57 -11.28 -10.22
C PRO A 96 -10.99 -9.86 -10.22
N PHE A 97 -10.13 -9.54 -9.24
CA PHE A 97 -9.47 -8.23 -9.17
C PHE A 97 -8.44 -8.07 -10.28
N ILE A 98 -7.64 -9.12 -10.52
CA ILE A 98 -6.64 -9.14 -11.58
C ILE A 98 -7.31 -8.90 -12.93
N ARG A 99 -8.37 -9.66 -13.27
CA ARG A 99 -9.12 -9.51 -14.53
C ARG A 99 -9.68 -8.10 -14.70
N THR A 100 -10.29 -7.55 -13.65
CA THR A 100 -10.86 -6.18 -13.70
C THR A 100 -9.77 -5.13 -13.92
N LEU A 101 -8.58 -5.31 -13.32
CA LEU A 101 -7.46 -4.38 -13.48
C LEU A 101 -6.75 -4.51 -14.83
N GLU A 102 -6.73 -5.71 -15.41
CA GLU A 102 -6.20 -5.99 -16.75
C GLU A 102 -7.05 -5.34 -17.87
N GLU A 103 -8.33 -5.05 -17.63
CA GLU A 103 -9.18 -4.30 -18.58
C GLU A 103 -8.74 -2.84 -18.78
N TYR A 104 -7.99 -2.28 -17.83
CA TYR A 104 -7.49 -0.92 -17.94
C TYR A 104 -6.24 -0.85 -18.83
N PRO A 105 -6.11 0.18 -19.68
CA PRO A 105 -4.91 0.37 -20.49
C PRO A 105 -3.66 0.48 -19.60
N SER A 106 -2.58 -0.18 -20.01
CA SER A 106 -1.26 -0.11 -19.35
C SER A 106 -0.66 1.31 -19.35
N ALA A 107 -1.19 2.21 -20.19
CA ALA A 107 -0.86 3.63 -20.18
C ALA A 107 -1.44 4.37 -18.97
N THR A 108 -2.50 3.85 -18.34
CA THR A 108 -3.24 4.50 -17.25
C THR A 108 -2.97 3.83 -15.90
N CYS A 109 -2.91 2.49 -15.89
CA CYS A 109 -2.71 1.71 -14.67
C CYS A 109 -1.59 0.67 -14.87
N ASN A 110 -0.63 0.68 -13.96
CA ASN A 110 0.38 -0.37 -13.82
C ASN A 110 -0.14 -1.39 -12.82
N LEU A 111 -0.40 -2.62 -13.28
CA LEU A 111 -0.77 -3.73 -12.42
C LEU A 111 0.49 -4.43 -11.87
N VAL A 112 0.58 -4.53 -10.55
CA VAL A 112 1.67 -5.21 -9.84
C VAL A 112 1.08 -6.27 -8.91
N LEU A 113 1.47 -7.52 -9.11
CA LEU A 113 1.12 -8.62 -8.23
C LEU A 113 2.25 -8.84 -7.22
N ILE A 114 1.91 -8.87 -5.94
CA ILE A 114 2.86 -9.11 -4.86
C ILE A 114 2.48 -10.43 -4.20
N PHE A 115 3.42 -11.36 -4.19
CA PHE A 115 3.28 -12.69 -3.60
C PHE A 115 4.13 -12.80 -2.34
N PRO A 116 3.69 -13.56 -1.33
CA PRO A 116 4.54 -13.86 -0.19
C PRO A 116 5.70 -14.75 -0.65
N ARG A 117 6.77 -14.77 0.15
CA ARG A 117 7.95 -15.59 -0.15
C ARG A 117 7.57 -17.08 -0.23
N GLY A 118 8.05 -17.74 -1.28
CA GLY A 118 7.91 -19.19 -1.44
C GLY A 118 6.63 -19.64 -2.14
N THR A 119 5.75 -18.71 -2.53
CA THR A 119 4.58 -19.02 -3.37
C THR A 119 5.02 -19.21 -4.82
N ALA A 120 4.45 -20.19 -5.53
CA ALA A 120 4.69 -20.31 -6.96
C ALA A 120 3.95 -19.20 -7.72
N VAL A 121 4.69 -18.41 -8.51
CA VAL A 121 4.11 -17.37 -9.36
C VAL A 121 3.75 -17.95 -10.73
N PRO A 122 2.49 -17.84 -11.17
CA PRO A 122 2.10 -18.28 -12.50
C PRO A 122 2.79 -17.44 -13.58
N ALA A 123 3.36 -18.09 -14.59
CA ALA A 123 3.96 -17.42 -15.75
C ALA A 123 2.92 -16.76 -16.69
N ALA A 124 1.62 -16.97 -16.43
CA ALA A 124 0.54 -16.72 -17.39
C ALA A 124 0.07 -15.26 -17.49
N HIS A 125 0.36 -14.41 -16.51
CA HIS A 125 -0.04 -13.01 -16.57
C HIS A 125 1.08 -12.19 -17.21
N ASP A 126 0.79 -11.19 -18.05
CA ASP A 126 1.81 -10.29 -18.61
C ASP A 126 2.24 -9.18 -17.63
N CYS A 127 1.56 -9.08 -16.48
CA CYS A 127 1.83 -8.05 -15.47
C CYS A 127 3.12 -8.31 -14.66
N LEU A 128 3.61 -7.27 -13.97
CA LEU A 128 4.77 -7.37 -13.10
C LEU A 128 4.42 -8.20 -11.86
N ALA A 129 5.19 -9.26 -11.60
CA ALA A 129 4.98 -10.14 -10.46
C ALA A 129 6.23 -10.13 -9.55
N LEU A 130 6.02 -9.83 -8.28
CA LEU A 130 7.06 -9.60 -7.30
C LEU A 130 6.90 -10.54 -6.10
N HIS A 131 8.02 -11.05 -5.58
CA HIS A 131 8.08 -11.70 -4.29
C HIS A 131 8.45 -10.73 -3.20
N ASP A 132 7.64 -10.67 -2.15
CA ASP A 132 8.01 -10.02 -0.90
C ASP A 132 8.95 -10.93 -0.11
N SER A 133 10.27 -10.77 -0.34
CA SER A 133 11.28 -11.66 0.23
C SER A 133 11.42 -11.53 1.75
N ARG A 134 11.11 -10.36 2.31
CA ARG A 134 11.25 -10.08 3.74
C ARG A 134 9.92 -9.85 4.46
N GLY A 135 8.80 -9.90 3.73
CA GLY A 135 7.47 -9.68 4.29
C GLY A 135 7.20 -8.21 4.62
N TYR A 136 8.01 -7.26 4.14
CA TYR A 136 7.86 -5.85 4.51
C TYR A 136 6.61 -5.25 3.87
N ALA A 137 6.30 -5.60 2.63
CA ALA A 137 5.14 -5.07 1.93
C ALA A 137 3.86 -5.62 2.58
N TYR A 138 3.81 -6.93 2.83
CA TYR A 138 2.68 -7.54 3.53
C TYR A 138 2.45 -6.98 4.94
N ARG A 139 3.53 -6.68 5.67
CA ARG A 139 3.45 -6.09 7.02
C ARG A 139 3.01 -4.63 6.98
N HIS A 140 3.61 -3.80 6.13
CA HIS A 140 3.28 -2.37 6.06
C HIS A 140 1.87 -2.15 5.53
N TYR A 141 1.42 -2.98 4.60
CA TYR A 141 0.10 -2.88 4.02
C TYR A 141 -0.93 -3.76 4.73
N LEU A 142 -0.59 -4.46 5.82
CA LEU A 142 -1.47 -5.42 6.53
C LEU A 142 -2.29 -6.26 5.55
N ALA A 143 -1.60 -6.95 4.66
CA ALA A 143 -2.19 -7.63 3.50
C ALA A 143 -2.38 -9.15 3.71
N TYR A 144 -2.30 -9.62 4.96
CA TYR A 144 -2.53 -11.02 5.32
C TYR A 144 -4.02 -11.32 5.52
N GLY A 145 -4.44 -12.54 5.18
CA GLY A 145 -5.80 -13.03 5.45
C GLY A 145 -6.77 -12.84 4.28
N GLY A 146 -6.27 -12.87 3.05
CA GLY A 146 -7.05 -12.76 1.82
C GLY A 146 -6.56 -11.68 0.86
N PRO A 147 -7.14 -11.60 -0.36
CA PRO A 147 -6.71 -10.66 -1.38
C PRO A 147 -6.92 -9.21 -0.91
N LYS A 148 -5.84 -8.43 -0.94
CA LYS A 148 -5.85 -6.99 -0.67
C LYS A 148 -5.43 -6.25 -1.94
N VAL A 149 -6.22 -5.26 -2.33
CA VAL A 149 -5.93 -4.40 -3.49
C VAL A 149 -5.74 -2.98 -2.99
N VAL A 150 -4.66 -2.34 -3.43
CA VAL A 150 -4.35 -0.96 -3.10
C VAL A 150 -4.03 -0.21 -4.38
N VAL A 151 -4.82 0.82 -4.68
CA VAL A 151 -4.61 1.67 -5.85
C VAL A 151 -3.90 2.93 -5.40
N ILE A 152 -2.68 3.11 -5.91
CA ILE A 152 -1.82 4.24 -5.64
C ILE A 152 -1.88 5.20 -6.82
N ARG A 153 -2.02 6.49 -6.52
CA ARG A 153 -2.07 7.57 -7.49
C ARG A 153 -0.66 7.91 -8.01
N PRO A 154 -0.54 8.63 -9.14
CA PRO A 154 0.74 9.07 -9.65
C PRO A 154 1.54 9.99 -8.69
N ASP A 155 0.89 10.59 -7.70
CA ASP A 155 1.50 11.40 -6.64
C ASP A 155 1.90 10.59 -5.38
N GLY A 156 1.76 9.26 -5.42
CA GLY A 156 2.11 8.37 -4.32
C GLY A 156 1.11 8.31 -3.17
N VAL A 157 -0.09 8.88 -3.36
CA VAL A 157 -1.19 8.79 -2.38
C VAL A 157 -2.05 7.58 -2.67
N VAL A 158 -2.48 6.87 -1.63
CA VAL A 158 -3.44 5.77 -1.75
C VAL A 158 -4.81 6.33 -2.10
N GLY A 159 -5.32 6.03 -3.29
CA GLY A 159 -6.64 6.50 -3.74
C GLY A 159 -7.77 5.61 -3.23
N LYS A 160 -7.57 4.30 -3.28
CA LYS A 160 -8.53 3.30 -2.80
C LYS A 160 -7.81 2.07 -2.26
N ARG A 161 -8.42 1.43 -1.27
CA ARG A 161 -8.06 0.08 -0.83
C ARG A 161 -9.29 -0.81 -0.84
N TYR A 162 -9.08 -2.08 -1.16
CA TYR A 162 -10.05 -3.14 -0.97
C TYR A 162 -9.41 -4.21 -0.10
N ALA A 163 -10.15 -4.69 0.90
CA ALA A 163 -9.77 -5.83 1.71
C ALA A 163 -11.02 -6.68 1.93
N LYS A 164 -10.88 -8.01 1.82
CA LYS A 164 -11.95 -8.94 2.16
C LYS A 164 -12.34 -8.73 3.63
N ALA A 165 -13.61 -8.45 3.90
CA ALA A 165 -14.08 -8.36 5.29
C ALA A 165 -13.94 -9.73 5.96
N GLN A 166 -13.24 -9.79 7.10
CA GLN A 166 -13.29 -10.99 7.94
C GLN A 166 -14.74 -11.11 8.46
N LYS A 167 -15.41 -12.22 8.13
CA LYS A 167 -16.67 -12.58 8.79
C LYS A 167 -16.35 -12.79 10.27
N ALA A 168 -17.03 -12.04 11.13
CA ALA A 168 -17.05 -12.26 12.58
C ALA A 168 -17.69 -13.61 12.91
#